data_AF-Q8DSM4-F1
#
_entry.id   AF-Q8DSM4-F1
#
_cell.length_a   1.000
_cell.length_b   1.000
_cell.length_c   1.000
_cell.angle_alpha   90.00
_cell.angle_beta   90.00
_cell.angle_gamma   90.00
#
_symmetry.space_group_name_H-M   'P 1'
#
loop_
_entity.id
_entity.type
_entity.pdbx_description
1 polymer ?
#
loop_
_entity_poly.entity_id
_entity_poly.type
_entity_poly.pdbx_seq_one_letter_code
_entity_poly.pdbx_strand_id
1 'polypeptide(L)'
;MLTYECQSALEAVGLDSYVGFYHTDRPGRASLALDLVEEFRSYIVDRFVFSLINKGQLSKKHFDIKENGSVILTEKGRAIFIEAWQKRKHTEVEHPFTKEKVKLMLLPYVQAQLLSKAIRGELESYPPFLI
;
A
#
# COMPACT_ATOMS: atom_id res chain seq x y z
N MET A 1 0.46 3.48 -6.46
CA MET A 1 0.07 2.06 -6.58
C MET A 1 -0.59 1.59 -5.30
N LEU A 2 0.11 1.51 -4.16
CA LEU A 2 -0.50 1.06 -2.89
C LEU A 2 -1.72 1.90 -2.46
N THR A 3 -1.67 3.24 -2.56
CA THR A 3 -2.83 4.09 -2.23
C THR A 3 -4.10 3.74 -3.01
N TYR A 4 -3.96 3.37 -4.30
CA TYR A 4 -5.11 2.93 -5.09
C TYR A 4 -5.66 1.58 -4.63
N GLU A 5 -4.81 0.68 -4.14
CA GLU A 5 -5.24 -0.59 -3.54
C GLU A 5 -6.01 -0.33 -2.24
N CYS A 6 -5.50 0.56 -1.37
CA CYS A 6 -6.19 0.97 -0.14
C CYS A 6 -7.51 1.67 -0.44
N GLN A 7 -7.55 2.57 -1.42
CA GLN A 7 -8.77 3.23 -1.86
C GLN A 7 -9.81 2.22 -2.34
N SER A 8 -9.42 1.32 -3.24
CA SER A 8 -10.33 0.29 -3.78
C SER A 8 -10.82 -0.66 -2.68
N ALA A 9 -9.96 -0.99 -1.71
CA ALA A 9 -10.30 -1.83 -0.57
C ALA A 9 -11.35 -1.18 0.35
N LEU A 10 -11.19 0.10 0.66
CA LEU A 10 -12.16 0.88 1.46
C LEU A 10 -13.51 0.97 0.75
N GLU A 11 -13.51 1.31 -0.54
CA GLU A 11 -14.73 1.42 -1.33
C GLU A 11 -15.45 0.07 -1.47
N ALA A 12 -14.70 -1.03 -1.61
CA ALA A 12 -15.27 -2.38 -1.70
C ALA A 12 -16.01 -2.83 -0.42
N VAL A 13 -15.70 -2.24 0.74
CA VAL A 13 -16.39 -2.52 2.01
C VAL A 13 -17.40 -1.44 2.39
N GLY A 14 -17.68 -0.50 1.48
CA GLY A 14 -18.68 0.56 1.65
C GLY A 14 -18.20 1.79 2.45
N LEU A 15 -16.88 1.95 2.65
CA LEU A 15 -16.32 3.15 3.28
C LEU A 15 -15.99 4.21 2.22
N ASP A 16 -16.22 5.48 2.56
CA ASP A 16 -15.78 6.61 1.73
C ASP A 16 -14.27 6.81 1.90
N SER A 17 -13.51 6.57 0.83
CA SER A 17 -12.05 6.64 0.83
C SER A 17 -11.49 8.05 1.04
N TYR A 18 -12.33 9.09 0.98
CA TYR A 18 -11.94 10.48 1.13
C TYR A 18 -12.07 11.01 2.58
N VAL A 19 -12.83 10.33 3.45
CA VAL A 19 -13.10 10.79 4.82
C VAL A 19 -12.06 10.21 5.80
N GLY A 20 -10.94 10.90 5.94
CA GLY A 20 -9.82 10.46 6.79
C GLY A 20 -10.02 10.78 8.27
N PHE A 21 -9.30 10.06 9.13
CA PHE A 21 -9.19 10.33 10.57
C PHE A 21 -7.89 11.08 10.91
N TYR A 22 -6.78 10.78 10.22
CA TYR A 22 -5.45 11.32 10.53
C TYR A 22 -4.99 12.35 9.50
N HIS A 23 -5.02 12.01 8.21
CA HIS A 23 -4.73 12.94 7.14
C HIS A 23 -5.88 13.95 6.99
N THR A 24 -5.55 15.25 7.09
CA THR A 24 -6.52 16.34 6.94
C THR A 24 -7.40 16.21 5.69
N ASP A 25 -8.68 16.50 5.77
CA ASP A 25 -9.51 16.48 4.56
C ASP A 25 -9.09 17.58 3.59
N ARG A 26 -8.91 17.20 2.32
CA ARG A 26 -8.62 18.12 1.22
C ARG A 26 -9.38 17.67 -0.02
N PRO A 27 -10.02 18.58 -0.77
CA PRO A 27 -10.73 18.23 -1.99
C PRO A 27 -9.84 17.42 -2.95
N GLY A 28 -10.35 16.27 -3.41
CA GLY A 28 -9.65 15.39 -4.35
C GLY A 28 -8.57 14.49 -3.73
N ARG A 29 -8.35 14.53 -2.41
CA ARG A 29 -7.43 13.63 -1.71
C ARG A 29 -8.20 12.51 -1.01
N ALA A 30 -7.91 11.26 -1.38
CA ALA A 30 -8.44 10.08 -0.68
C ALA A 30 -7.76 9.93 0.70
N SER A 31 -8.13 10.79 1.67
CA SER A 31 -7.45 10.90 2.96
C SER A 31 -7.53 9.60 3.78
N LEU A 32 -8.67 8.91 3.79
CA LEU A 32 -8.77 7.62 4.48
C LEU A 32 -7.89 6.55 3.85
N ALA A 33 -7.78 6.56 2.52
CA ALA A 33 -6.86 5.66 1.83
C ALA A 33 -5.40 5.94 2.21
N LEU A 34 -5.03 7.20 2.46
CA LEU A 34 -3.70 7.57 2.95
C LEU A 34 -3.49 7.14 4.41
N ASP A 35 -4.51 7.25 5.26
CA ASP A 35 -4.46 6.74 6.64
C ASP A 35 -4.18 5.24 6.64
N LEU A 36 -4.92 4.49 5.83
CA LEU A 36 -4.77 3.04 5.71
C LEU A 36 -3.40 2.64 5.12
N VAL A 37 -2.80 3.46 4.25
CA VAL A 37 -1.47 3.22 3.68
C VAL A 37 -0.39 3.19 4.75
N GLU A 38 -0.53 3.96 5.83
CA GLU A 38 0.53 4.10 6.84
C GLU A 38 0.87 2.78 7.54
N GLU A 39 -0.11 1.89 7.71
CA GLU A 39 0.11 0.54 8.26
C GLU A 39 1.00 -0.34 7.36
N PHE A 40 0.98 -0.08 6.06
CA PHE A 40 1.59 -0.93 5.05
C PHE A 40 2.84 -0.35 4.42
N ARG A 41 3.08 0.95 4.57
CA ARG A 41 4.13 1.69 3.86
C ARG A 41 5.49 1.03 4.01
N SER A 42 5.92 0.80 5.25
CA SER A 42 7.24 0.21 5.50
C SER A 42 7.32 -1.28 5.13
N TYR A 43 6.29 -2.06 5.47
CA TYR A 43 6.29 -3.50 5.23
C TYR A 43 6.16 -3.86 3.75
N ILE A 44 5.29 -3.17 3.02
CA ILE A 44 4.98 -3.46 1.62
C ILE A 44 5.90 -2.68 0.68
N VAL A 45 6.02 -1.36 0.86
CA VAL A 45 6.69 -0.46 -0.10
C VAL A 45 8.18 -0.33 0.18
N ASP A 46 8.58 0.09 1.38
CA ASP A 46 9.99 0.38 1.65
C ASP A 46 10.84 -0.89 1.54
N ARG A 47 10.36 -2.00 2.15
CA ARG A 47 11.01 -3.31 2.02
C ARG A 47 11.10 -3.79 0.56
N PHE A 48 10.11 -3.47 -0.27
CA PHE A 48 10.15 -3.78 -1.71
C PHE A 48 11.23 -2.99 -2.43
N VAL A 49 11.27 -1.67 -2.23
CA VAL A 49 12.25 -0.79 -2.86
C VAL A 49 13.67 -1.17 -2.43
N PHE A 50 13.91 -1.39 -1.14
CA PHE A 50 15.21 -1.87 -0.66
C PHE A 50 15.58 -3.22 -1.26
N SER A 51 14.63 -4.14 -1.43
CA SER A 51 14.91 -5.42 -2.08
C SER A 51 15.36 -5.26 -3.53
N LEU A 52 14.72 -4.38 -4.31
CA LEU A 52 15.12 -4.12 -5.70
C LEU A 52 16.53 -3.54 -5.81
N ILE A 53 16.89 -2.64 -4.89
CA ILE A 53 18.21 -2.01 -4.84
C ILE A 53 19.27 -3.03 -4.39
N ASN A 54 19.04 -3.71 -3.27
CA ASN A 54 20.02 -4.64 -2.68
C ASN A 54 20.28 -5.87 -3.57
N LYS A 55 19.28 -6.30 -4.35
CA LYS A 55 19.44 -7.37 -5.35
C LYS A 55 20.00 -6.89 -6.68
N GLY A 56 20.30 -5.60 -6.82
CA GLY A 56 20.80 -5.00 -8.07
C GLY A 56 19.81 -5.02 -9.23
N GLN A 57 18.52 -5.26 -8.99
CA GLN A 57 17.47 -5.24 -10.00
C GLN A 57 17.26 -3.81 -10.52
N LEU A 58 17.30 -2.82 -9.61
CA LEU A 58 17.38 -1.41 -9.94
C LEU A 58 18.73 -0.83 -9.52
N SER A 59 19.32 -0.01 -10.37
CA SER A 59 20.59 0.68 -10.12
C SER A 59 20.59 2.03 -10.84
N LYS A 60 21.66 2.81 -10.69
CA LYS A 60 21.77 4.18 -11.24
C LYS A 60 21.41 4.27 -12.74
N LYS A 61 21.75 3.25 -13.53
CA LYS A 61 21.47 3.19 -14.99
C LYS A 61 19.98 3.13 -15.35
N HIS A 62 19.11 2.86 -14.38
CA HIS A 62 17.67 2.77 -14.60
C HIS A 62 16.93 4.08 -14.28
N PHE A 63 17.67 5.16 -14.01
CA PHE A 63 17.12 6.48 -13.70
C PHE A 63 17.67 7.54 -14.66
N ASP A 64 16.80 8.46 -15.07
CA ASP A 64 17.16 9.67 -15.81
C ASP A 64 17.10 10.87 -14.88
N ILE A 65 18.15 11.70 -14.91
CA ILE A 65 18.15 13.01 -14.26
C ILE A 65 17.79 14.04 -15.32
N LYS A 66 16.68 14.76 -15.12
CA LYS A 66 16.24 15.83 -16.01
C LYS A 66 16.96 17.13 -15.67
N GLU A 67 16.93 18.08 -16.60
CA GLU A 67 17.59 19.38 -16.47
C GLU A 67 17.14 20.17 -15.24
N ASN A 68 15.88 20.00 -14.83
CA ASN A 68 15.31 20.61 -13.63
C ASN A 68 15.66 19.87 -12.32
N GLY A 69 16.56 18.88 -12.36
CA GLY A 69 16.96 18.09 -11.21
C GLY A 69 16.00 16.95 -10.83
N SER A 70 14.86 16.79 -11.52
CA SER A 70 13.97 15.66 -11.26
C SER A 70 14.60 14.33 -11.67
N VAL A 71 14.38 13.30 -10.86
CA VAL A 71 14.87 11.94 -11.11
C VAL A 71 13.69 11.04 -11.43
N ILE A 72 13.68 10.44 -12.61
CA ILE A 72 12.60 9.55 -13.04
C ILE A 72 13.14 8.17 -13.41
N LEU A 73 12.30 7.14 -13.31
CA LEU A 73 12.63 5.84 -13.87
C LEU A 73 12.64 5.91 -15.41
N THR A 74 13.69 5.36 -16.00
CA THR A 74 13.74 4.99 -17.43
C THR A 74 12.61 4.01 -17.76
N GLU A 75 12.28 3.85 -19.04
CA GLU A 75 11.29 2.85 -19.49
C GLU A 75 11.64 1.44 -19.00
N LYS A 76 12.92 1.05 -19.16
CA LYS A 76 13.42 -0.25 -18.67
C LYS A 76 13.32 -0.37 -17.14
N GLY A 77 13.69 0.68 -16.40
CA GLY A 77 13.56 0.71 -14.95
C GLY A 77 12.12 0.56 -14.48
N ARG A 78 11.19 1.22 -15.18
CA ARG A 78 9.74 1.13 -14.91
C ARG A 78 9.20 -0.27 -15.19
N ALA A 79 9.60 -0.91 -16.28
CA ALA A 79 9.20 -2.28 -16.59
C ALA A 79 9.65 -3.27 -15.49
N ILE A 80 10.92 -3.21 -15.08
CA ILE A 80 11.45 -4.02 -13.97
C ILE A 80 10.67 -3.79 -12.67
N PHE A 81 10.40 -2.52 -12.34
CA PHE A 81 9.66 -2.17 -11.13
C PHE A 81 8.24 -2.74 -11.16
N ILE A 82 7.51 -2.56 -12.26
CA ILE A 82 6.12 -3.01 -12.40
C ILE A 82 6.06 -4.54 -12.35
N GLU A 83 6.93 -5.24 -13.07
CA GLU A 83 6.97 -6.71 -13.07
C GLU A 83 7.22 -7.26 -11.65
N ALA A 84 8.21 -6.71 -10.95
CA ALA A 84 8.53 -7.12 -9.60
C ALA A 84 7.40 -6.77 -8.60
N TRP A 85 6.72 -5.64 -8.79
CA TRP A 85 5.56 -5.25 -7.99
C TRP A 85 4.41 -6.23 -8.19
N GLN A 86 4.06 -6.56 -9.44
CA GLN A 86 3.01 -7.55 -9.76
C GLN A 86 3.31 -8.91 -9.14
N LYS A 87 4.57 -9.38 -9.24
CA LYS A 87 4.99 -10.62 -8.60
C LYS A 87 4.83 -10.57 -7.07
N ARG A 88 5.24 -9.45 -6.44
CA ARG A 88 5.12 -9.26 -4.99
C ARG A 88 3.66 -9.28 -4.52
N LYS A 89 2.71 -8.81 -5.35
CA LYS A 89 1.28 -8.84 -4.98
C LYS A 89 0.76 -10.22 -4.63
N HIS A 90 1.32 -11.25 -5.26
CA HIS A 90 0.91 -12.65 -5.10
C HIS A 90 1.63 -13.38 -3.97
N THR A 91 2.58 -12.75 -3.27
CA THR A 91 3.23 -13.35 -2.11
C THR A 91 2.20 -13.61 -1.01
N GLU A 92 2.15 -14.81 -0.47
CA GLU A 92 1.30 -15.14 0.68
C GLU A 92 1.95 -14.70 1.99
N VAL A 93 1.14 -14.13 2.87
CA VAL A 93 1.52 -13.70 4.21
C VAL A 93 0.42 -14.07 5.19
N GLU A 94 0.77 -14.32 6.44
CA GLU A 94 -0.20 -14.50 7.51
C GLU A 94 -0.60 -13.14 8.08
N HIS A 95 -1.89 -12.88 8.21
CA HIS A 95 -2.38 -11.66 8.82
C HIS A 95 -2.26 -11.75 10.36
N PRO A 96 -1.60 -10.79 11.04
CA PRO A 96 -1.23 -10.90 12.46
C PRO A 96 -2.43 -11.03 13.41
N PHE A 97 -3.56 -10.39 13.07
CA PHE A 97 -4.80 -10.47 13.85
C PHE A 97 -5.66 -11.69 13.51
N THR A 98 -6.09 -11.85 12.25
CA THR A 98 -7.00 -12.96 11.84
C THR A 98 -6.34 -14.33 11.75
N LYS A 99 -5.00 -14.40 11.71
CA LYS A 99 -4.19 -15.63 11.53
C LYS A 99 -4.43 -16.36 10.21
N GLU A 100 -5.12 -15.72 9.26
CA GLU A 100 -5.37 -16.27 7.94
C GLU A 100 -4.21 -16.00 6.99
N LYS A 101 -3.94 -16.94 6.09
CA LYS A 101 -3.01 -16.73 4.97
C LYS A 101 -3.73 -16.01 3.84
N VAL A 102 -3.20 -14.85 3.46
CA VAL A 102 -3.76 -14.03 2.38
C VAL A 102 -2.64 -13.59 1.44
N LYS A 103 -3.02 -13.25 0.19
CA LYS A 103 -2.09 -12.57 -0.72
C LYS A 103 -1.73 -11.20 -0.15
N LEU A 104 -0.49 -10.75 -0.33
CA LEU A 104 0.02 -9.50 0.24
C LEU A 104 -0.86 -8.29 -0.14
N MET A 105 -1.34 -8.20 -1.38
CA MET A 105 -2.22 -7.09 -1.80
C MET A 105 -3.69 -7.24 -1.37
N LEU A 106 -4.06 -8.31 -0.66
CA LEU A 106 -5.35 -8.40 0.01
C LEU A 106 -5.32 -7.89 1.44
N LEU A 107 -4.13 -7.58 2.01
CA LEU A 107 -4.03 -7.00 3.34
C LEU A 107 -4.83 -5.70 3.50
N PRO A 108 -4.81 -4.73 2.55
CA PRO A 108 -5.64 -3.54 2.66
C PRO A 108 -7.13 -3.84 2.69
N TYR A 109 -7.59 -4.87 1.97
CA TYR A 109 -8.99 -5.30 1.99
C TYR A 109 -9.38 -5.89 3.34
N VAL A 110 -8.53 -6.75 3.92
CA VAL A 110 -8.77 -7.30 5.28
C VAL A 110 -8.82 -6.18 6.32
N GLN A 111 -7.89 -5.22 6.26
CA GLN A 111 -7.90 -4.08 7.19
C GLN A 111 -9.11 -3.16 6.98
N ALA A 112 -9.52 -2.91 5.74
CA ALA A 112 -10.76 -2.18 5.46
C ALA A 112 -12.00 -2.88 6.06
N GLN A 113 -12.07 -4.22 6.00
CA GLN A 113 -13.15 -4.98 6.65
C GLN A 113 -13.11 -4.85 8.18
N LEU A 114 -11.93 -4.91 8.80
CA LEU A 114 -11.76 -4.73 10.24
C LEU A 114 -12.14 -3.31 10.67
N LEU A 115 -11.76 -2.30 9.90
CA LEU A 115 -12.12 -0.90 10.13
C LEU A 115 -13.63 -0.70 10.03
N SER A 116 -14.27 -1.25 8.99
CA SER A 116 -15.73 -1.16 8.81
C SER A 116 -16.49 -1.79 10.00
N LYS A 117 -16.02 -2.93 10.50
CA LYS A 117 -16.59 -3.58 11.70
C LYS A 117 -16.42 -2.73 12.96
N ALA A 118 -15.25 -2.12 13.15
CA ALA A 118 -14.99 -1.24 14.29
C ALA A 118 -15.89 0.01 14.26
N ILE A 119 -16.05 0.65 13.10
CA ILE A 119 -16.95 1.81 12.92
C ILE A 119 -18.41 1.43 13.23
N ARG A 120 -18.82 0.21 12.88
CA ARG A 120 -20.17 -0.31 13.16
C ARG A 120 -20.37 -0.78 14.61
N GLY A 121 -19.33 -0.75 15.45
CA GLY A 121 -19.37 -1.24 16.82
C GLY A 121 -19.41 -2.77 16.95
N GLU A 122 -19.12 -3.51 15.88
CA GLU A 122 -19.02 -4.98 15.91
C GLU A 122 -17.67 -5.46 16.46
N LEU A 123 -16.65 -4.60 16.41
CA LEU A 123 -15.39 -4.75 17.10
C LEU A 123 -15.24 -3.63 18.12
N GLU A 124 -14.80 -3.95 19.34
CA GLU A 124 -14.57 -2.97 20.41
C GLU A 124 -13.53 -1.92 19.99
N SER A 125 -12.51 -2.34 19.25
CA SER A 125 -11.50 -1.45 18.68
C SER A 125 -10.99 -2.00 17.35
N TYR A 126 -10.46 -1.10 16.51
CA TYR A 126 -9.79 -1.46 15.28
C TYR A 126 -8.38 -2.01 15.56
N PRO A 127 -8.06 -3.27 15.20
CA PRO A 127 -6.74 -3.85 15.42
C PRO A 127 -5.82 -3.52 14.22
N PRO A 128 -4.85 -2.59 14.35
CA PRO A 128 -3.99 -2.21 13.24
C PRO A 128 -3.08 -3.36 12.79
N PHE A 129 -2.70 -3.36 11.51
CA PHE A 129 -1.70 -4.29 11.00
C PHE A 129 -0.31 -3.96 11.56
N LEU A 130 0.24 -4.87 12.38
CA LEU A 130 1.56 -4.75 13.00
C LEU A 130 2.37 -6.03 12.78
N ILE A 131 3.62 -5.89 12.33
CA ILE A 131 4.55 -6.98 11.99
C ILE A 131 5.97 -6.70 12.45
#